data_AF-A0A482UWH5-F1
#
_entry.id   AF-A0A482UWH5-F1
#
_cell.length_a   1.000
_cell.length_b   1.000
_cell.length_c   1.000
_cell.angle_alpha   90.00
_cell.angle_beta   90.00
_cell.angle_gamma   90.00
#
_symmetry.space_group_name_H-M   'P 1'
#
loop_
_entity.id
_entity.type
_entity.pdbx_description
1 polymer ?
#
loop_
_entity_poly.entity_id
_entity_poly.type
_entity_poly.pdbx_seq_one_letter_code
_entity_poly.pdbx_strand_id
1 'polypeptide(L)'
;MLGSLPLVNGLALCVAFLECLVSSGEAPAGLHDDFAQLLIDGILASPGATDPALSNTVEIKADDPEEVLLPKIYRRKLQVFLMTSVYYHPQKILKVLPRDYLVEHALLQGKMGKHRDVLEIYIRSLNRPDLAEVYCDKIYVAYRSPEQFSASASANKPVTTSTGGSKSIASGGTSVSVVPVAVASNLSNTLPSASEIYIIFFQVILDEDDEGSAKKKSARVSAAITLAEKYFDRFETNSFLELLPKNIPIAKLQHYLMTVMEHNNAKRRNLQVTRHC
;
A
#
# COMPACT_ATOMS: atom_id res chain seq x y z
N MET A 1 -19.68 9.91 -13.60
CA MET A 1 -19.96 11.35 -13.44
C MET A 1 -19.09 11.90 -12.31
N LEU A 2 -17.87 12.35 -12.61
CA LEU A 2 -17.17 13.27 -11.70
C LEU A 2 -17.86 14.64 -11.83
N GLY A 3 -17.89 15.42 -10.74
CA GLY A 3 -18.43 16.78 -10.78
C GLY A 3 -17.73 17.60 -11.86
N SER A 4 -18.52 18.29 -12.71
CA SER A 4 -18.00 19.19 -13.73
C SER A 4 -17.27 20.34 -13.05
N LEU A 5 -15.97 20.47 -13.29
CA LEU A 5 -15.22 21.67 -12.95
C LEU A 5 -15.83 22.85 -13.73
N PRO A 6 -16.28 23.93 -13.08
CA PRO A 6 -16.70 25.12 -13.79
C PRO A 6 -15.45 25.74 -14.45
N LEU A 7 -15.51 26.00 -15.75
CA LEU A 7 -14.38 26.45 -16.59
C LEU A 7 -14.09 27.96 -16.40
N VAL A 8 -14.09 28.43 -15.14
CA VAL A 8 -13.99 29.86 -14.79
C VAL A 8 -12.57 30.40 -14.97
N ASN A 9 -11.56 29.55 -14.68
CA ASN A 9 -10.16 29.96 -14.57
C ASN A 9 -9.26 29.13 -15.52
N GLY A 10 -8.14 29.73 -15.95
CA GLY A 10 -7.14 29.03 -16.77
C GLY A 10 -6.63 27.73 -16.14
N LEU A 11 -6.49 27.68 -14.80
CA LEU A 11 -6.12 26.46 -14.06
C LEU A 11 -7.15 25.33 -14.28
N ALA A 12 -8.46 25.63 -14.23
CA ALA A 12 -9.52 24.64 -14.46
C ALA A 12 -9.49 24.10 -15.90
N LEU A 13 -9.16 24.95 -16.88
CA LEU A 13 -8.96 24.54 -18.27
C LEU A 13 -7.73 23.63 -18.42
N CYS A 14 -6.60 23.99 -17.81
CA CYS A 14 -5.40 23.15 -17.79
C CYS A 14 -5.64 21.78 -17.13
N VAL A 15 -6.37 21.75 -16.02
CA VAL A 15 -6.75 20.50 -15.33
C VAL A 15 -7.68 19.65 -16.21
N ALA A 16 -8.70 20.23 -16.87
CA ALA A 16 -9.57 19.48 -17.76
C ALA A 16 -8.83 18.93 -19.00
N PHE A 17 -7.90 19.70 -19.55
CA PHE A 17 -7.06 19.28 -20.68
C PHE A 17 -6.11 18.13 -20.31
N LEU A 18 -5.38 18.26 -19.19
CA LEU A 18 -4.46 17.22 -18.72
C LEU A 18 -5.20 15.97 -18.22
N GLU A 19 -6.37 16.11 -17.60
CA GLU A 19 -7.24 14.97 -17.27
C GLU A 19 -7.63 14.18 -18.52
N CYS A 20 -7.93 14.87 -19.64
CA CYS A 20 -8.20 14.24 -20.92
C CYS A 20 -6.96 13.49 -21.46
N LEU A 21 -5.79 14.14 -21.50
CA LEU A 21 -4.54 13.52 -21.98
C LEU A 21 -4.05 12.34 -21.13
N VAL A 22 -4.22 12.42 -19.81
CA VAL A 22 -3.93 11.31 -18.90
C VAL A 22 -4.93 10.17 -19.09
N SER A 23 -6.18 10.48 -19.44
CA SER A 23 -7.21 9.47 -19.72
C SER A 23 -7.07 8.83 -21.10
N SER A 24 -6.54 9.53 -22.10
CA SER A 24 -6.21 8.96 -23.42
C SER A 24 -4.93 8.11 -23.40
N GLY A 25 -4.08 8.29 -22.38
CA GLY A 25 -2.80 7.59 -22.24
C GLY A 25 -1.68 8.18 -23.12
N GLU A 26 -1.92 9.33 -23.76
CA GLU A 26 -0.97 10.01 -24.65
C GLU A 26 -0.02 10.96 -23.89
N ALA A 27 -0.28 11.20 -22.60
CA ALA A 27 0.53 12.09 -21.76
C ALA A 27 1.95 11.52 -21.52
N PRO A 28 3.04 12.22 -21.91
CA PRO A 28 4.39 11.86 -21.48
C PRO A 28 4.56 12.01 -19.97
N ALA A 29 5.46 11.21 -19.38
CA ALA A 29 5.69 11.12 -17.93
C ALA A 29 5.94 12.48 -17.22
N GLY A 30 6.49 13.48 -17.90
CA GLY A 30 6.64 14.84 -17.35
C GLY A 30 5.29 15.49 -17.02
N LEU A 31 4.31 15.41 -17.92
CA LEU A 31 2.97 16.00 -17.72
C LEU A 31 2.18 15.34 -16.59
N HIS A 32 2.55 14.12 -16.17
CA HIS A 32 1.96 13.48 -15.00
C HIS A 32 2.42 14.14 -13.69
N ASP A 33 3.66 14.62 -13.60
CA ASP A 33 4.12 15.42 -12.47
C ASP A 33 3.45 16.80 -12.50
N ASP A 34 3.40 17.45 -13.66
CA ASP A 34 2.80 18.79 -13.83
C ASP A 34 1.28 18.79 -13.53
N PHE A 35 0.56 17.74 -13.93
CA PHE A 35 -0.86 17.57 -13.60
C PHE A 35 -1.08 17.39 -12.10
N ALA A 36 -0.24 16.61 -11.42
CA ALA A 36 -0.31 16.47 -9.98
C ALA A 36 -0.04 17.81 -9.26
N GLN A 37 0.91 18.60 -9.75
CA GLN A 37 1.17 19.95 -9.24
C GLN A 37 -0.03 20.88 -9.45
N LEU A 38 -0.58 20.96 -10.67
CA LEU A 38 -1.76 21.78 -10.96
C LEU A 38 -3.00 21.41 -10.12
N LEU A 39 -3.17 20.12 -9.80
CA LEU A 39 -4.23 19.68 -8.88
C LEU A 39 -3.97 20.13 -7.44
N ILE A 40 -2.72 20.13 -6.96
CA ILE A 40 -2.34 20.62 -5.64
C ILE A 40 -2.46 22.15 -5.57
N ASP A 41 -2.02 22.87 -6.60
CA ASP A 41 -2.16 24.32 -6.71
C ASP A 41 -3.65 24.72 -6.75
N GLY A 42 -4.50 23.95 -7.44
CA GLY A 42 -5.96 24.13 -7.43
C GLY A 42 -6.61 23.87 -6.06
N ILE A 43 -5.99 23.07 -5.20
CA ILE A 43 -6.40 22.87 -3.80
C ILE A 43 -5.91 24.02 -2.90
N LEU A 44 -4.66 24.46 -3.09
CA LEU A 44 -4.01 25.51 -2.30
C LEU A 44 -4.48 26.93 -2.64
N ALA A 45 -4.95 27.17 -3.87
CA ALA A 45 -5.44 28.46 -4.32
C ALA A 45 -6.81 28.85 -3.71
N SER A 46 -7.51 27.94 -3.01
CA SER A 46 -8.74 28.27 -2.28
C SER A 46 -8.41 28.61 -0.81
N PRO A 47 -8.63 29.86 -0.36
CA PRO A 47 -8.22 30.30 0.98
C PRO A 47 -9.06 29.73 2.15
N GLY A 48 -10.06 28.87 1.88
CA GLY A 48 -10.89 28.21 2.91
C GLY A 48 -10.39 26.84 3.39
N ALA A 49 -9.24 26.35 2.91
CA ALA A 49 -8.80 24.96 3.12
C ALA A 49 -8.21 24.63 4.52
N THR A 50 -8.15 25.59 5.45
CA THR A 50 -7.39 25.47 6.71
C THR A 50 -8.08 24.65 7.81
N ASP A 51 -9.28 24.11 7.59
CA ASP A 51 -10.00 23.28 8.57
C ASP A 51 -9.68 21.78 8.39
N PRO A 52 -8.83 21.17 9.25
CA PRO A 52 -8.42 19.77 9.10
C PRO A 52 -9.58 18.76 9.25
N ALA A 53 -10.71 19.19 9.83
CA ALA A 53 -11.91 18.37 9.94
C ALA A 53 -12.62 18.13 8.59
N LEU A 54 -12.59 19.10 7.66
CA LEU A 54 -13.13 18.92 6.31
C LEU A 54 -12.16 18.15 5.41
N SER A 55 -10.85 18.19 5.70
CA SER A 55 -9.81 17.51 4.93
C SER A 55 -10.15 16.02 4.67
N ASN A 56 -10.47 15.26 5.72
CA ASN A 56 -10.58 13.80 5.60
C ASN A 56 -11.91 13.29 5.01
N THR A 57 -12.87 14.18 4.69
CA THR A 57 -14.21 13.79 4.20
C THR A 57 -14.38 14.10 2.71
N VAL A 58 -14.10 13.11 1.86
CA VAL A 58 -14.20 13.19 0.38
C VAL A 58 -15.67 13.14 -0.12
N GLU A 59 -16.64 13.07 0.79
CA GLU A 59 -18.06 13.12 0.45
C GLU A 59 -18.45 14.54 0.00
N ILE A 60 -18.85 14.62 -1.27
CA ILE A 60 -19.43 15.80 -1.89
C ILE A 60 -20.91 15.79 -1.52
N LYS A 61 -21.34 16.71 -0.65
CA LYS A 61 -22.77 16.91 -0.36
C LYS A 61 -23.28 18.05 -1.23
N ALA A 62 -24.53 17.93 -1.70
CA ALA A 62 -25.10 18.90 -2.64
C ALA A 62 -25.29 20.30 -2.03
N ASP A 63 -25.34 20.39 -0.70
CA ASP A 63 -25.54 21.62 0.07
C ASP A 63 -24.23 22.30 0.54
N ASP A 64 -23.06 21.77 0.14
CA ASP A 64 -21.77 22.42 0.46
C ASP A 64 -21.60 23.72 -0.37
N PRO A 65 -21.07 24.83 0.18
CA PRO A 65 -20.83 26.05 -0.58
C PRO A 65 -19.76 25.85 -1.68
N GLU A 66 -19.88 26.60 -2.78
CA GLU A 66 -19.07 26.44 -3.99
C GLU A 66 -17.55 26.54 -3.73
N GLU A 67 -17.15 27.39 -2.79
CA GLU A 67 -15.76 27.58 -2.31
C GLU A 67 -15.15 26.32 -1.66
N VAL A 68 -15.99 25.45 -1.09
CA VAL A 68 -15.62 24.16 -0.48
C VAL A 68 -15.77 23.00 -1.47
N LEU A 69 -16.69 23.12 -2.44
CA LEU A 69 -16.86 22.12 -3.50
C LEU A 69 -15.64 22.03 -4.42
N LEU A 70 -15.03 23.15 -4.83
CA LEU A 70 -13.87 23.14 -5.73
C LEU A 70 -12.67 22.35 -5.14
N PRO A 71 -12.18 22.62 -3.92
CA PRO A 71 -11.10 21.85 -3.31
C PRO A 71 -11.43 20.37 -3.14
N LYS A 72 -12.68 20.02 -2.80
CA LYS A 72 -13.13 18.61 -2.75
C LYS A 72 -13.06 17.93 -4.12
N ILE A 73 -13.43 18.63 -5.20
CA ILE A 73 -13.36 18.10 -6.57
C ILE A 73 -11.90 17.90 -7.00
N TYR A 74 -11.02 18.89 -6.81
CA TYR A 74 -9.59 18.76 -7.12
C TYR A 74 -8.94 17.62 -6.31
N ARG A 75 -9.24 17.53 -5.01
CA ARG A 75 -8.77 16.44 -4.15
C ARG A 75 -9.23 15.05 -4.64
N ARG A 76 -10.50 14.92 -5.01
CA ARG A 76 -11.02 13.65 -5.55
C ARG A 76 -10.37 13.29 -6.89
N LYS A 77 -10.11 14.28 -7.76
CA LYS A 77 -9.35 14.08 -9.01
C LYS A 77 -7.91 13.66 -8.72
N LEU A 78 -7.24 14.27 -7.73
CA LEU A 78 -5.89 13.88 -7.29
C LEU A 78 -5.86 12.44 -6.76
N GLN A 79 -6.80 12.03 -5.92
CA GLN A 79 -6.88 10.64 -5.43
C GLN A 79 -7.06 9.64 -6.58
N VAL A 80 -7.99 9.90 -7.51
CA VAL A 80 -8.21 9.05 -8.70
C VAL A 80 -6.96 9.00 -9.58
N PHE A 81 -6.30 10.15 -9.80
CA PHE A 81 -5.05 10.23 -10.55
C PHE A 81 -3.94 9.40 -9.91
N LEU A 82 -3.69 9.55 -8.60
CA LEU A 82 -2.66 8.81 -7.86
C LEU A 82 -2.94 7.30 -7.86
N MET A 83 -4.21 6.88 -7.84
CA MET A 83 -4.55 5.46 -7.95
C MET A 83 -4.26 4.91 -9.35
N THR A 84 -4.78 5.56 -10.39
CA THR A 84 -4.76 5.07 -11.78
C THR A 84 -3.41 5.24 -12.47
N SER A 85 -2.70 6.33 -12.20
CA SER A 85 -1.45 6.65 -12.89
C SER A 85 -0.24 5.91 -12.31
N VAL A 86 0.78 5.73 -13.15
CA VAL A 86 2.05 5.04 -12.83
C VAL A 86 3.28 5.89 -13.20
N TYR A 87 3.13 6.90 -14.06
CA TYR A 87 4.24 7.65 -14.67
C TYR A 87 4.69 8.91 -13.91
N TYR A 88 4.13 9.16 -12.71
CA TYR A 88 4.52 10.28 -11.85
C TYR A 88 5.60 9.88 -10.84
N HIS A 89 6.30 10.86 -10.26
CA HIS A 89 7.33 10.66 -9.24
C HIS A 89 6.78 10.93 -7.83
N PRO A 90 6.46 9.89 -7.01
CA PRO A 90 5.81 10.10 -5.71
C PRO A 90 6.61 10.99 -4.76
N GLN A 91 7.94 10.90 -4.84
CA GLN A 91 8.92 11.67 -4.05
C GLN A 91 8.89 13.19 -4.32
N LYS A 92 8.46 13.62 -5.53
CA LYS A 92 8.29 15.04 -5.84
C LYS A 92 7.00 15.56 -5.23
N ILE A 93 5.90 14.84 -5.49
CA ILE A 93 4.54 15.19 -5.03
C ILE A 93 4.50 15.29 -3.50
N LEU A 94 5.11 14.33 -2.79
CA LEU A 94 5.16 14.31 -1.31
C LEU A 94 5.89 15.52 -0.68
N LYS A 95 6.70 16.26 -1.45
CA LYS A 95 7.35 17.51 -0.97
C LYS A 95 6.48 18.76 -1.16
N VAL A 96 5.56 18.73 -2.12
CA VAL A 96 4.66 19.86 -2.45
C VAL A 96 3.35 19.76 -1.66
N LEU A 97 2.92 18.54 -1.36
CA LEU A 97 1.66 18.24 -0.67
C LEU A 97 1.71 18.61 0.83
N PRO A 98 0.72 19.34 1.38
CA PRO A 98 0.65 19.64 2.81
C PRO A 98 0.37 18.40 3.67
N ARG A 99 0.79 18.44 4.94
CA ARG A 99 0.72 17.29 5.86
C ARG A 99 -0.71 16.85 6.21
N ASP A 100 -1.69 17.73 6.04
CA ASP A 100 -3.10 17.46 6.36
C ASP A 100 -3.79 16.53 5.33
N TYR A 101 -3.11 16.22 4.22
CA TYR A 101 -3.60 15.35 3.14
C TYR A 101 -3.23 13.88 3.39
N LEU A 102 -3.70 13.35 4.52
CA LEU A 102 -3.34 12.02 5.03
C LEU A 102 -3.64 10.88 4.04
N VAL A 103 -4.79 10.90 3.37
CA VAL A 103 -5.18 9.85 2.40
C VAL A 103 -4.25 9.85 1.19
N GLU A 104 -3.88 11.02 0.71
CA GLU A 104 -2.98 11.22 -0.42
C GLU A 104 -1.54 10.84 -0.06
N HIS A 105 -1.09 11.18 1.16
CA HIS A 105 0.19 10.70 1.72
C HIS A 105 0.24 9.17 1.77
N ALA A 106 -0.82 8.51 2.23
CA ALA A 106 -0.93 7.05 2.24
C ALA A 106 -0.87 6.45 0.82
N LEU A 107 -1.55 7.05 -0.17
CA LEU A 107 -1.46 6.60 -1.56
C LEU A 107 -0.04 6.72 -2.14
N LEU A 108 0.64 7.83 -1.87
CA LEU A 108 2.03 8.08 -2.31
C LEU A 108 3.03 7.11 -1.66
N GLN A 109 2.93 6.91 -0.34
CA GLN A 109 3.77 5.95 0.40
C GLN A 109 3.54 4.52 -0.08
N GLY A 110 2.29 4.15 -0.39
CA GLY A 110 1.96 2.84 -0.93
C GLY A 110 2.61 2.54 -2.28
N LYS A 111 2.69 3.54 -3.17
CA LYS A 111 3.42 3.43 -4.46
C LYS A 111 4.94 3.36 -4.28
N MET A 112 5.46 3.84 -3.14
CA MET A 112 6.87 3.73 -2.75
C MET A 112 7.21 2.41 -2.02
N GLY A 113 6.25 1.48 -1.87
CA GLY A 113 6.43 0.23 -1.12
C GLY A 113 6.51 0.41 0.40
N LYS A 114 6.18 1.59 0.93
CA LYS A 114 6.24 1.89 2.38
C LYS A 114 4.97 1.46 3.09
N HIS A 115 4.63 0.18 3.00
CA HIS A 115 3.34 -0.35 3.46
C HIS A 115 3.07 -0.15 4.96
N ARG A 116 4.12 -0.12 5.80
CA ARG A 116 3.99 0.15 7.25
C ARG A 116 3.47 1.57 7.50
N ASP A 117 4.10 2.57 6.89
CA ASP A 117 3.73 3.99 6.99
C ASP A 117 2.26 4.20 6.53
N VAL A 118 1.83 3.52 5.46
CA VAL A 118 0.45 3.55 4.95
C VAL A 118 -0.56 3.06 5.98
N LEU A 119 -0.29 1.90 6.58
CA LEU A 119 -1.17 1.29 7.57
C LEU A 119 -1.17 2.10 8.87
N GLU A 120 -0.04 2.69 9.24
CA GLU A 120 0.10 3.63 10.34
C GLU A 120 -0.77 4.89 10.12
N ILE A 121 -0.77 5.48 8.92
CA ILE A 121 -1.67 6.59 8.61
C ILE A 121 -3.15 6.17 8.70
N TYR A 122 -3.55 5.03 8.13
CA TYR A 122 -4.95 4.59 8.19
C TYR A 122 -5.45 4.29 9.62
N ILE A 123 -4.59 3.71 10.46
CA ILE A 123 -4.97 3.25 11.81
C ILE A 123 -4.76 4.34 12.87
N ARG A 124 -3.60 5.01 12.89
CA ARG A 124 -3.25 6.01 13.91
C ARG A 124 -3.78 7.41 13.55
N SER A 125 -3.59 7.85 12.31
CA SER A 125 -3.94 9.24 11.91
C SER A 125 -5.39 9.39 11.46
N LEU A 126 -5.91 8.45 10.66
CA LEU A 126 -7.28 8.48 10.13
C LEU A 126 -8.28 7.73 11.00
N ASN A 127 -7.83 6.82 11.87
CA ASN A 127 -8.68 5.97 12.73
C ASN A 127 -9.79 5.23 11.95
N ARG A 128 -9.47 4.75 10.73
CA ARG A 128 -10.38 4.04 9.82
C ARG A 128 -9.80 2.68 9.43
N PRO A 129 -9.94 1.64 10.28
CA PRO A 129 -9.38 0.32 10.00
C PRO A 129 -9.95 -0.32 8.72
N ASP A 130 -11.21 -0.02 8.36
CA ASP A 130 -11.83 -0.48 7.12
C ASP A 130 -11.00 -0.14 5.86
N LEU A 131 -10.37 1.04 5.82
CA LEU A 131 -9.53 1.45 4.69
C LEU A 131 -8.20 0.69 4.67
N ALA A 132 -7.66 0.35 5.84
CA ALA A 132 -6.46 -0.48 5.96
C ALA A 132 -6.72 -1.93 5.54
N GLU A 133 -7.89 -2.50 5.86
CA GLU A 133 -8.29 -3.83 5.37
C GLU A 133 -8.41 -3.85 3.85
N VAL A 134 -9.10 -2.87 3.25
CA VAL A 134 -9.22 -2.72 1.79
C VAL A 134 -7.85 -2.53 1.11
N TYR A 135 -6.92 -1.84 1.78
CA TYR A 135 -5.54 -1.71 1.28
C TYR A 135 -4.78 -3.04 1.34
N CYS A 136 -4.82 -3.76 2.47
CA CYS A 136 -4.22 -5.10 2.60
C CYS A 136 -4.78 -6.07 1.55
N ASP A 137 -6.10 -6.10 1.34
CA ASP A 137 -6.76 -6.93 0.33
C ASP A 137 -6.25 -6.64 -1.09
N LYS A 138 -6.12 -5.36 -1.48
CA LYS A 138 -5.59 -4.96 -2.79
C LYS A 138 -4.14 -5.41 -3.00
N ILE A 139 -3.29 -5.18 -2.01
CA ILE A 139 -1.86 -5.53 -2.06
C ILE A 139 -1.68 -7.06 -2.07
N TYR A 140 -2.45 -7.78 -1.26
CA TYR A 140 -2.45 -9.25 -1.23
C TYR A 140 -2.80 -9.86 -2.59
N VAL A 141 -3.86 -9.37 -3.24
CA VAL A 141 -4.28 -9.85 -4.57
C VAL A 141 -3.22 -9.53 -5.63
N ALA A 142 -2.62 -8.33 -5.58
CA ALA A 142 -1.56 -7.94 -6.50
C ALA A 142 -0.32 -8.86 -6.42
N TYR A 143 0.17 -9.17 -5.22
CA TYR A 143 1.32 -10.07 -5.04
C TYR A 143 0.99 -11.55 -5.25
N ARG A 144 -0.25 -11.99 -5.02
CA ARG A 144 -0.70 -13.37 -5.28
C ARG A 144 -0.91 -13.68 -6.78
N SER A 145 -0.91 -12.65 -7.63
CA SER A 145 -1.24 -12.76 -9.07
C SER A 145 -0.09 -12.26 -9.98
N PRO A 146 1.12 -12.83 -9.91
CA PRO A 146 2.31 -12.29 -10.59
C PRO A 146 2.31 -12.36 -12.13
N GLU A 147 1.32 -12.99 -12.78
CA GLU A 147 1.31 -13.20 -14.24
C GLU A 147 1.11 -11.93 -15.10
N GLN A 148 0.81 -10.76 -14.53
CA GLN A 148 0.47 -9.56 -15.33
C GLN A 148 1.49 -8.40 -15.32
N PHE A 149 2.66 -8.55 -14.69
CA PHE A 149 3.71 -7.52 -14.70
C PHE A 149 4.95 -7.84 -15.56
N SER A 150 4.97 -8.96 -16.29
CA SER A 150 6.08 -9.34 -17.19
C SER A 150 5.73 -9.31 -18.70
N ALA A 151 4.52 -8.89 -19.07
CA ALA A 151 4.01 -8.92 -20.44
C ALA A 151 4.20 -7.62 -21.24
N SER A 152 5.38 -6.98 -21.16
CA SER A 152 5.71 -5.82 -22.02
C SER A 152 7.21 -5.58 -22.29
N ALA A 153 8.07 -6.61 -22.20
CA ALA A 153 9.51 -6.44 -22.46
C ALA A 153 10.27 -7.68 -23.00
N SER A 154 9.74 -8.45 -23.97
CA SER A 154 10.57 -9.35 -24.79
C SER A 154 9.84 -9.91 -26.03
N ALA A 155 9.91 -9.19 -27.16
CA ALA A 155 9.57 -9.76 -28.47
C ALA A 155 10.18 -8.94 -29.63
N ASN A 156 11.51 -8.90 -29.72
CA ASN A 156 12.24 -8.98 -31.00
C ASN A 156 13.75 -8.99 -30.76
N LYS A 157 14.37 -10.18 -30.92
CA LYS A 157 15.81 -10.29 -31.16
C LYS A 157 16.01 -11.04 -32.46
N PRO A 158 16.66 -10.46 -33.49
CA PRO A 158 17.01 -11.20 -34.68
C PRO A 158 18.10 -12.24 -34.38
N VAL A 159 18.11 -13.30 -35.19
CA VAL A 159 18.92 -14.52 -35.04
C VAL A 159 20.10 -14.50 -36.02
N THR A 160 21.20 -15.21 -35.69
CA THR A 160 22.45 -15.43 -36.50
C THR A 160 23.29 -14.16 -36.77
N THR A 161 24.63 -14.12 -36.86
CA THR A 161 25.78 -15.07 -36.79
C THR A 161 27.08 -14.23 -36.56
N SER A 162 28.31 -14.71 -36.30
CA SER A 162 28.95 -16.03 -36.05
C SER A 162 30.35 -15.85 -35.40
N THR A 163 31.02 -16.96 -35.04
CA THR A 163 32.49 -17.17 -35.03
C THR A 163 33.43 -16.33 -34.12
N GLY A 164 34.32 -17.04 -33.41
CA GLY A 164 35.61 -16.52 -32.91
C GLY A 164 35.88 -16.85 -31.44
N GLY A 165 36.99 -17.55 -31.14
CA GLY A 165 37.35 -17.88 -29.75
C GLY A 165 38.86 -17.75 -29.50
N SER A 166 39.28 -17.79 -28.22
CA SER A 166 40.59 -18.30 -27.75
C SER A 166 40.84 -18.12 -26.24
N LYS A 167 41.21 -19.24 -25.59
CA LYS A 167 42.19 -19.45 -24.50
C LYS A 167 42.41 -18.41 -23.37
N SER A 168 42.18 -18.92 -22.14
CA SER A 168 43.12 -19.01 -20.99
C SER A 168 43.85 -17.77 -20.42
N ILE A 169 43.84 -17.62 -19.09
CA ILE A 169 45.00 -17.81 -18.16
C ILE A 169 44.51 -17.75 -16.69
N ALA A 170 45.34 -18.22 -15.75
CA ALA A 170 44.96 -18.61 -14.38
C ALA A 170 45.32 -17.61 -13.26
N SER A 171 44.84 -17.91 -12.04
CA SER A 171 45.66 -18.10 -10.80
C SER A 171 45.25 -17.31 -9.54
N GLY A 172 45.28 -18.00 -8.38
CA GLY A 172 45.32 -17.45 -7.01
C GLY A 172 44.02 -16.81 -6.47
N GLY A 173 43.64 -16.96 -5.19
CA GLY A 173 44.20 -17.76 -4.11
C GLY A 173 43.67 -17.33 -2.73
N THR A 174 43.79 -18.24 -1.75
CA THR A 174 43.70 -17.99 -0.29
C THR A 174 42.30 -17.87 0.36
N SER A 175 42.12 -18.71 1.37
CA SER A 175 41.01 -18.77 2.33
C SER A 175 41.21 -17.84 3.53
N VAL A 176 40.13 -17.26 4.06
CA VAL A 176 40.00 -16.98 5.51
C VAL A 176 38.57 -17.32 5.95
N SER A 177 38.45 -18.12 7.00
CA SER A 177 37.20 -18.41 7.70
C SER A 177 37.02 -17.43 8.86
N VAL A 178 35.88 -16.74 8.93
CA VAL A 178 35.46 -16.02 10.15
C VAL A 178 33.93 -16.13 10.30
N VAL A 179 33.49 -16.56 11.49
CA VAL A 179 32.09 -16.66 11.93
C VAL A 179 32.07 -16.44 13.46
N PRO A 180 30.98 -15.98 14.05
CA PRO A 180 30.21 -14.79 13.68
C PRO A 180 30.09 -13.82 14.88
N VAL A 181 29.81 -12.53 14.62
CA VAL A 181 29.40 -11.59 15.69
C VAL A 181 28.00 -11.09 15.39
N ALA A 182 27.09 -11.31 16.33
CA ALA A 182 25.68 -10.96 16.18
C ALA A 182 25.46 -9.46 16.40
N VAL A 183 24.88 -8.79 15.40
CA VAL A 183 24.18 -7.50 15.55
C VAL A 183 22.81 -7.64 14.89
N ALA A 184 21.77 -7.70 15.71
CA ALA A 184 20.39 -7.84 15.26
C ALA A 184 19.80 -6.48 14.88
N SER A 185 19.96 -6.06 13.62
CA SER A 185 19.29 -4.88 13.07
C SER A 185 19.27 -4.91 11.53
N ASN A 186 18.40 -5.75 10.96
CA ASN A 186 18.10 -5.73 9.52
C ASN A 186 16.66 -6.25 9.27
N LEU A 187 15.67 -5.39 9.54
CA LEU A 187 14.30 -5.58 9.09
C LEU A 187 13.84 -4.37 8.27
N SER A 188 14.28 -4.31 7.01
CA SER A 188 13.61 -3.63 5.89
C SER A 188 14.52 -3.66 4.66
N ASN A 189 14.04 -4.26 3.57
CA ASN A 189 14.40 -4.07 2.14
C ASN A 189 14.10 -5.32 1.29
N THR A 190 13.63 -6.42 1.89
CA THR A 190 12.89 -7.44 1.13
C THR A 190 11.58 -6.83 0.65
N LEU A 191 11.24 -7.02 -0.64
CA LEU A 191 9.92 -6.69 -1.17
C LEU A 191 8.90 -7.58 -0.42
N PRO A 192 7.86 -7.03 0.21
CA PRO A 192 7.03 -7.82 1.10
C PRO A 192 6.29 -8.92 0.33
N SER A 193 6.44 -10.16 0.79
CA SER A 193 5.61 -11.27 0.34
C SER A 193 4.13 -10.94 0.57
N ALA A 194 3.23 -11.55 -0.22
CA ALA A 194 1.79 -11.39 -0.04
C ALA A 194 1.35 -11.67 1.42
N SER A 195 1.99 -12.60 2.12
CA SER A 195 1.71 -12.90 3.53
C SER A 195 2.16 -11.81 4.51
N GLU A 196 3.22 -11.06 4.20
CA GLU A 196 3.83 -10.08 5.10
C GLU A 196 2.95 -8.83 5.31
N ILE A 197 2.11 -8.45 4.34
CA ILE A 197 1.26 -7.25 4.48
C ILE A 197 0.30 -7.35 5.69
N TYR A 198 -0.27 -8.53 5.93
CA TYR A 198 -1.13 -8.75 7.10
C TYR A 198 -0.32 -8.84 8.40
N ILE A 199 0.90 -9.39 8.37
CA ILE A 199 1.80 -9.37 9.53
C ILE A 199 2.15 -7.93 9.91
N ILE A 200 2.47 -7.06 8.95
CA ILE A 200 2.69 -5.62 9.17
C ILE A 200 1.41 -4.94 9.69
N PHE A 201 0.23 -5.31 9.17
CA PHE A 201 -1.05 -4.80 9.68
C PHE A 201 -1.28 -5.16 11.15
N PHE A 202 -1.04 -6.41 11.55
CA PHE A 202 -1.11 -6.82 12.95
C PHE A 202 -0.05 -6.13 13.81
N GLN A 203 1.17 -5.94 13.32
CA GLN A 203 2.21 -5.15 14.01
C GLN A 203 1.71 -3.72 14.28
N VAL A 204 1.22 -2.99 13.28
CA VAL A 204 0.77 -1.60 13.48
C VAL A 204 -0.43 -1.49 14.45
N ILE A 205 -1.30 -2.50 14.50
CA ILE A 205 -2.41 -2.58 15.48
C ILE A 205 -1.92 -2.86 16.91
N LEU A 206 -0.90 -3.71 17.06
CA LEU A 206 -0.37 -4.16 18.35
C LEU A 206 0.71 -3.23 18.92
N ASP A 207 1.43 -2.51 18.06
CA ASP A 207 2.41 -1.47 18.39
C ASP A 207 1.83 -0.51 19.44
N GLU A 208 2.62 -0.23 20.47
CA GLU A 208 2.22 0.66 21.56
C GLU A 208 2.61 2.11 21.25
N ASP A 209 1.65 3.01 21.45
CA ASP A 209 1.96 4.37 21.88
C ASP A 209 1.95 4.27 23.42
N ASP A 210 3.04 4.60 24.11
CA ASP A 210 3.29 4.21 25.52
C ASP A 210 2.19 4.64 26.52
N GLU A 211 1.38 5.64 26.18
CA GLU A 211 0.29 6.23 26.97
C GLU A 211 -1.05 5.42 26.94
N GLY A 212 -1.02 4.18 26.46
CA GLY A 212 -2.21 3.33 26.30
C GLY A 212 -2.66 2.60 27.59
N SER A 213 -3.82 2.94 28.15
CA SER A 213 -4.40 2.18 29.29
C SER A 213 -4.55 0.68 28.98
N ALA A 214 -4.39 -0.18 29.99
CA ALA A 214 -4.45 -1.64 29.83
C ALA A 214 -5.77 -2.15 29.18
N LYS A 215 -6.86 -1.39 29.35
CA LYS A 215 -8.16 -1.65 28.68
C LYS A 215 -8.06 -1.45 27.16
N LYS A 216 -7.37 -0.41 26.69
CA LYS A 216 -7.11 -0.16 25.26
C LYS A 216 -6.19 -1.23 24.68
N LYS A 217 -5.17 -1.67 25.42
CA LYS A 217 -4.28 -2.79 25.04
C LYS A 217 -5.08 -4.09 24.84
N SER A 218 -5.92 -4.50 25.81
CA SER A 218 -6.76 -5.69 25.62
C SER A 218 -7.78 -5.56 24.49
N ALA A 219 -8.26 -4.34 24.17
CA ALA A 219 -9.18 -4.11 23.06
C ALA A 219 -8.49 -4.23 21.69
N ARG A 220 -7.26 -3.68 21.54
CA ARG A 220 -6.40 -3.86 20.36
C ARG A 220 -6.11 -5.35 20.12
N VAL A 221 -5.74 -6.08 21.17
CA VAL A 221 -5.50 -7.54 21.10
C VAL A 221 -6.74 -8.31 20.65
N SER A 222 -7.94 -8.01 21.19
CA SER A 222 -9.16 -8.67 20.73
C SER A 222 -9.49 -8.34 19.26
N ALA A 223 -9.29 -7.10 18.82
CA ALA A 223 -9.51 -6.72 17.43
C ALA A 223 -8.53 -7.43 16.48
N ALA A 224 -7.25 -7.55 16.86
CA ALA A 224 -6.25 -8.30 16.10
C ALA A 224 -6.63 -9.79 15.97
N ILE A 225 -7.16 -10.41 17.04
CA ILE A 225 -7.63 -11.80 16.99
C ILE A 225 -8.85 -11.95 16.06
N THR A 226 -9.85 -11.07 16.15
CA THR A 226 -11.02 -11.10 15.25
C THR A 226 -10.64 -10.88 13.77
N LEU A 227 -9.64 -10.03 13.49
CA LEU A 227 -9.11 -9.86 12.13
C LEU A 227 -8.29 -11.07 11.67
N ALA A 228 -7.54 -11.72 12.57
CA ALA A 228 -6.83 -12.96 12.31
C ALA A 228 -7.80 -14.11 11.96
N GLU A 229 -8.94 -14.19 12.64
CA GLU A 229 -10.04 -15.13 12.35
C GLU A 229 -10.71 -14.89 10.99
N LYS A 230 -10.70 -13.66 10.47
CA LYS A 230 -11.21 -13.32 9.14
C LYS A 230 -10.23 -13.67 8.01
N TYR A 231 -8.93 -13.57 8.27
CA TYR A 231 -7.88 -13.60 7.23
C TYR A 231 -6.86 -14.75 7.38
N PHE A 232 -7.11 -15.77 8.19
CA PHE A 232 -6.12 -16.81 8.57
C PHE A 232 -5.43 -17.57 7.42
N ASP A 233 -6.03 -17.74 6.23
CA ASP A 233 -5.38 -18.41 5.08
C ASP A 233 -4.42 -17.46 4.31
N ARG A 234 -4.37 -16.17 4.69
CA ARG A 234 -3.59 -15.14 4.00
C ARG A 234 -2.24 -14.81 4.63
N PHE A 235 -1.98 -15.27 5.85
CA PHE A 235 -0.74 -15.01 6.59
C PHE A 235 -0.27 -16.25 7.35
N GLU A 236 0.96 -16.20 7.87
CA GLU A 236 1.56 -17.31 8.60
C GLU A 236 1.16 -17.29 10.08
N THR A 237 0.53 -18.38 10.55
CA THR A 237 0.06 -18.51 11.94
C THR A 237 1.19 -18.33 12.96
N ASN A 238 2.37 -18.92 12.74
CA ASN A 238 3.50 -18.83 13.67
C ASN A 238 3.93 -17.37 13.87
N SER A 239 4.15 -16.67 12.75
CA SER A 239 4.56 -15.27 12.69
C SER A 239 3.54 -14.34 13.36
N PHE A 240 2.24 -14.65 13.29
CA PHE A 240 1.20 -13.93 14.05
C PHE A 240 1.23 -14.26 15.55
N LEU A 241 1.39 -15.53 15.94
CA LEU A 241 1.45 -15.94 17.34
C LEU A 241 2.68 -15.38 18.08
N GLU A 242 3.80 -15.18 17.39
CA GLU A 242 5.01 -14.55 17.95
C GLU A 242 4.83 -13.04 18.25
N LEU A 243 3.96 -12.34 17.51
CA LEU A 243 3.65 -10.93 17.74
C LEU A 243 2.70 -10.69 18.91
N LEU A 244 1.98 -11.72 19.35
CA LEU A 244 1.01 -11.59 20.44
C LEU A 244 1.70 -11.47 21.80
N PRO A 245 1.21 -10.58 22.70
CA PRO A 245 1.79 -10.44 24.03
C PRO A 245 1.64 -11.74 24.83
N LYS A 246 2.75 -12.19 25.44
CA LYS A 246 2.94 -13.50 26.10
C LYS A 246 1.98 -13.82 27.25
N ASN A 247 1.16 -12.86 27.69
CA ASN A 247 0.24 -12.99 28.82
C ASN A 247 -1.25 -12.97 28.39
N ILE A 248 -1.56 -13.53 27.21
CA ILE A 248 -2.94 -13.73 26.75
C ILE A 248 -3.45 -15.08 27.29
N PRO A 249 -4.63 -15.12 27.95
CA PRO A 249 -5.25 -16.39 28.32
C PRO A 249 -5.66 -17.17 27.07
N ILE A 250 -5.24 -18.44 26.97
CA ILE A 250 -5.45 -19.30 25.79
C ILE A 250 -6.92 -19.42 25.36
N ALA A 251 -7.87 -19.26 26.29
CA ALA A 251 -9.31 -19.21 26.02
C ALA A 251 -9.69 -18.11 25.00
N LYS A 252 -8.96 -16.98 24.94
CA LYS A 252 -9.18 -15.92 23.93
C LYS A 252 -8.70 -16.31 22.53
N LEU A 253 -7.79 -17.27 22.43
CA LEU A 253 -7.25 -17.78 21.16
C LEU A 253 -7.91 -19.08 20.71
N GLN A 254 -8.76 -19.69 21.56
CA GLN A 254 -9.37 -20.99 21.29
C GLN A 254 -10.19 -21.00 19.99
N HIS A 255 -10.96 -19.94 19.72
CA HIS A 255 -11.78 -19.84 18.51
C HIS A 255 -10.89 -19.76 17.26
N TYR A 256 -10.02 -18.75 17.16
CA TYR A 256 -8.96 -18.65 16.15
C TYR A 256 -8.20 -19.95 15.88
N LEU A 257 -7.66 -20.59 16.92
CA LEU A 257 -6.89 -21.83 16.76
C LEU A 257 -7.75 -22.98 16.23
N MET A 258 -9.02 -23.08 16.66
CA MET A 258 -9.95 -24.07 16.12
C MET A 258 -10.19 -23.83 14.62
N THR A 259 -10.55 -22.60 14.22
CA THR A 259 -10.80 -22.25 12.82
C THR A 259 -9.59 -22.54 11.92
N VAL A 260 -8.37 -22.18 12.37
CA VAL A 260 -7.11 -22.46 11.66
C VAL A 260 -6.88 -23.97 11.51
N MET A 261 -7.11 -24.76 12.56
CA MET A 261 -6.95 -26.22 12.51
C MET A 261 -7.99 -26.89 11.61
N GLU A 262 -9.25 -26.48 11.69
CA GLU A 262 -10.35 -27.01 10.86
C GLU A 262 -10.07 -26.79 9.37
N HIS A 263 -9.71 -25.57 8.99
CA HIS A 263 -9.36 -25.24 7.60
C HIS A 263 -8.12 -26.01 7.13
N ASN A 264 -7.05 -26.07 7.92
CA ASN A 264 -5.86 -26.83 7.56
C ASN A 264 -6.14 -28.33 7.40
N ASN A 265 -7.00 -28.90 8.24
CA ASN A 265 -7.46 -30.28 8.12
C ASN A 265 -8.30 -30.50 6.86
N ALA A 266 -9.22 -29.59 6.53
CA ALA A 266 -9.99 -29.65 5.28
C ALA A 266 -9.09 -29.54 4.03
N LYS A 267 -8.15 -28.58 4.03
CA LYS A 267 -7.14 -28.37 2.98
C LYS A 267 -6.30 -29.63 2.76
N ARG A 268 -5.84 -30.29 3.84
CA ARG A 268 -5.11 -31.57 3.75
C ARG A 268 -5.93 -32.69 3.12
N ARG A 269 -7.21 -32.86 3.50
CA ARG A 269 -8.10 -33.89 2.91
C ARG A 269 -8.28 -33.65 1.40
N ASN A 270 -8.58 -32.40 1.00
CA ASN A 270 -8.80 -32.04 -0.40
C ASN A 270 -7.53 -32.26 -1.27
N LEU A 271 -6.35 -31.97 -0.71
CA LEU A 271 -5.06 -32.21 -1.37
C LEU A 271 -4.67 -33.71 -1.43
N GLN A 272 -5.22 -34.55 -0.56
CA GLN A 272 -5.03 -36.00 -0.65
C GLN A 272 -5.91 -36.60 -1.74
N VAL A 273 -7.17 -36.18 -1.86
CA VAL A 273 -8.08 -36.65 -2.92
C VAL A 273 -7.52 -36.32 -4.31
N THR A 274 -7.08 -35.08 -4.53
CA THR A 274 -6.50 -34.62 -5.81
C THR A 274 -5.13 -35.23 -6.14
N ARG A 275 -4.51 -35.99 -5.24
CA ARG A 275 -3.28 -36.76 -5.49
C ARG A 275 -3.52 -38.24 -5.79
N HIS A 276 -4.75 -38.72 -5.60
CA HIS A 276 -5.14 -40.11 -5.84
C HIS A 276 -6.11 -40.27 -7.03
N CYS A 277 -6.30 -39.19 -7.79
CA CYS A 277 -6.97 -39.16 -9.09
C CYS A 277 -5.97 -38.76 -10.18
#